data_AF-A0A956YD19-F1
#
_entry.id   AF-A0A956YD19-F1
#
_cell.length_a   1.000
_cell.length_b   1.000
_cell.length_c   1.000
_cell.angle_alpha   90.00
_cell.angle_beta   90.00
_cell.angle_gamma   90.00
#
_symmetry.space_group_name_H-M   'P 1'
#
loop_
_entity.id
_entity.type
_entity.pdbx_description
1 polymer ?
#
loop_
_entity_poly.entity_id
_entity_poly.type
_entity_poly.pdbx_seq_one_letter_code
_entity_poly.pdbx_strand_id
1 'polypeptide(L)'
;MQAQPAAATPWNRIDWHIAIALAVALFSVYMITYSANIESGDSLQYMDVVSSLARFGDLRRDESFYHGQKFQFSADDQYPLKDLNISGELSVHLAVPLYHLGDALGLGLVHTVWLFNPILTTLTAIFMYGIARSLKYGRWTSALAMLAFGLCTLVWPYTKSFFRDPPVMLGFAIALWGFVRWQGQKEWRYALVGIIGVVLAIGAKLTAGFAMPGLLILALPLPAVVRRVNVQRVLLGLLIAVFAILTVLVYNEALFNAAASLLPFDTTYSRIALHSYLYSLGGSIWGTSPILILGLFGIGYGYRQRQMQTVWGILLIVLG
;
A
#
# COMPACT_ATOMS: atom_id res chain seq x y z
N MET A 1 28.34 -7.26 -22.67
CA MET A 1 27.26 -8.15 -23.16
C MET A 1 26.02 -7.96 -22.31
N GLN A 2 24.97 -7.40 -22.92
CA GLN A 2 23.65 -7.31 -22.31
C GLN A 2 23.12 -8.73 -22.14
N ALA A 3 22.85 -9.18 -20.91
CA ALA A 3 21.85 -10.21 -20.76
C ALA A 3 20.53 -9.53 -21.17
N GLN A 4 20.06 -9.80 -22.40
CA GLN A 4 18.68 -9.48 -22.75
C GLN A 4 17.81 -10.01 -21.61
N PRO A 5 16.89 -9.21 -21.06
CA PRO A 5 15.97 -9.72 -20.06
C PRO A 5 15.19 -10.85 -20.73
N ALA A 6 15.56 -12.11 -20.45
CA ALA A 6 14.88 -13.25 -21.08
C ALA A 6 13.37 -13.11 -20.80
N ALA A 7 12.55 -13.37 -21.81
CA ALA A 7 11.13 -13.07 -21.78
C ALA A 7 10.46 -13.53 -20.48
N ALA A 8 9.58 -12.69 -19.92
CA ALA A 8 8.80 -13.04 -18.72
C ALA A 8 7.96 -14.31 -19.01
N THR A 9 7.95 -15.26 -18.08
CA THR A 9 7.24 -16.53 -18.28
C THR A 9 5.72 -16.24 -18.35
N PRO A 10 5.03 -16.55 -19.46
CA PRO A 10 3.58 -16.42 -19.50
C PRO A 10 2.95 -17.33 -18.45
N TRP A 11 1.89 -16.87 -17.80
CA TRP A 11 1.15 -17.73 -16.88
C TRP A 11 0.46 -18.81 -17.69
N ASN A 12 0.69 -20.06 -17.31
CA ASN A 12 -0.11 -21.17 -17.85
C ASN A 12 -1.32 -21.43 -16.96
N ARG A 13 -2.18 -22.36 -17.38
CA ARG A 13 -3.37 -22.74 -16.61
C ARG A 13 -3.01 -23.09 -15.17
N ILE A 14 -1.93 -23.84 -14.94
CA ILE A 14 -1.53 -24.26 -13.59
C ILE A 14 -1.19 -23.05 -12.70
N ASP A 15 -0.53 -22.02 -13.24
CA ASP A 15 -0.23 -20.80 -12.47
C ASP A 15 -1.52 -20.11 -11.99
N TRP A 16 -2.56 -20.05 -12.83
CA TRP A 16 -3.87 -19.53 -12.44
C TRP A 16 -4.57 -20.37 -11.37
N HIS A 17 -4.56 -21.70 -11.50
CA HIS A 17 -5.16 -22.58 -10.48
C HIS A 17 -4.47 -22.40 -9.12
N ILE A 18 -3.14 -22.31 -9.10
CA ILE A 18 -2.38 -22.08 -7.86
C ILE A 18 -2.74 -20.72 -7.28
N ALA A 19 -2.68 -19.65 -8.07
CA ALA A 19 -2.97 -18.30 -7.58
C ALA A 19 -4.40 -18.18 -7.03
N ILE A 20 -5.39 -18.75 -7.72
CA ILE A 20 -6.80 -18.73 -7.28
C ILE A 20 -6.98 -19.58 -6.02
N ALA A 21 -6.43 -20.80 -5.97
CA ALA A 21 -6.53 -21.66 -4.79
C ALA A 21 -5.92 -20.99 -3.55
N LEU A 22 -4.74 -20.37 -3.70
CA LEU A 22 -4.09 -19.62 -2.62
C LEU A 22 -4.87 -18.36 -2.26
N ALA A 23 -5.48 -17.67 -3.23
CA ALA A 23 -6.32 -16.50 -2.96
C ALA A 23 -7.54 -16.87 -2.14
N VAL A 24 -8.23 -17.97 -2.49
CA VAL A 24 -9.38 -18.48 -1.73
C VAL A 24 -8.96 -18.89 -0.32
N ALA A 25 -7.84 -19.61 -0.18
CA ALA A 25 -7.32 -19.98 1.12
C ALA A 25 -6.97 -18.74 1.98
N LEU A 26 -6.29 -17.77 1.39
CA LEU A 26 -5.89 -16.53 2.08
C LEU A 26 -7.11 -15.69 2.48
N PHE A 27 -8.07 -15.52 1.57
CA PHE A 27 -9.33 -14.84 1.85
C PHE A 27 -10.10 -15.54 2.97
N SER A 28 -10.12 -16.87 3.00
CA SER A 28 -10.74 -17.65 4.08
C SER A 28 -10.09 -17.35 5.43
N VAL A 29 -8.75 -17.24 5.49
CA VAL A 29 -8.04 -16.83 6.71
C VAL A 29 -8.44 -15.41 7.15
N TYR A 30 -8.55 -14.46 6.21
CA TYR A 30 -9.03 -13.12 6.53
C TYR A 30 -10.44 -13.13 7.09
N MET A 31 -11.34 -13.94 6.51
CA MET A 31 -12.72 -14.11 6.98
C MET A 31 -12.81 -14.73 8.38
N ILE A 32 -11.90 -15.64 8.77
CA ILE A 32 -11.86 -16.16 10.16
C ILE A 32 -11.62 -15.04 11.17
N THR A 33 -10.86 -14.02 10.79
CA THR A 33 -10.50 -12.90 11.67
C THR A 33 -11.26 -11.61 11.40
N TYR A 34 -12.28 -11.69 10.55
CA TYR A 34 -13.12 -10.58 10.16
C TYR A 34 -14.03 -10.17 11.33
N SER A 35 -14.08 -8.88 11.65
CA SER A 35 -14.85 -8.37 12.78
C SER A 35 -15.86 -7.28 12.45
N ALA A 36 -15.84 -6.70 11.23
CA ALA A 36 -16.74 -5.63 10.78
C ALA A 36 -16.92 -4.46 11.79
N ASN A 37 -15.93 -4.23 12.65
CA ASN A 37 -16.03 -3.27 13.74
C ASN A 37 -15.44 -1.94 13.28
N ILE A 38 -16.11 -0.85 13.64
CA ILE A 38 -15.60 0.51 13.45
C ILE A 38 -14.60 0.79 14.57
N GLU A 39 -13.31 0.63 14.24
CA GLU A 39 -12.20 0.66 15.19
C GLU A 39 -11.61 2.06 15.40
N SER A 40 -11.85 2.98 14.46
CA SER A 40 -11.28 4.32 14.49
C SER A 40 -12.24 5.36 13.93
N GLY A 41 -12.04 6.62 14.35
CA GLY A 41 -12.75 7.75 13.78
C GLY A 41 -12.48 7.94 12.28
N ASP A 42 -11.34 7.47 11.76
CA ASP A 42 -11.04 7.50 10.34
C ASP A 42 -11.90 6.49 9.58
N SER A 43 -11.98 5.25 10.06
CA SER A 43 -12.81 4.19 9.46
C SER A 43 -14.30 4.58 9.47
N LEU A 44 -14.75 5.23 10.54
CA LEU A 44 -16.10 5.80 10.62
C LEU A 44 -16.33 6.87 9.54
N GLN A 45 -15.41 7.82 9.39
CA GLN A 45 -15.53 8.88 8.39
C GLN A 45 -15.54 8.32 6.96
N TYR A 46 -14.77 7.28 6.67
CA TYR A 46 -14.83 6.64 5.35
C TYR A 46 -16.17 5.94 5.11
N MET A 47 -16.70 5.21 6.09
CA MET A 47 -18.01 4.55 5.97
C MET A 47 -19.13 5.58 5.74
N ASP A 48 -19.09 6.65 6.53
CA ASP A 48 -20.02 7.78 6.47
C ASP A 48 -20.07 8.43 5.08
N VAL A 49 -18.90 8.67 4.48
CA VAL A 49 -18.82 9.24 3.13
C VAL A 49 -19.27 8.23 2.06
N VAL A 50 -19.04 6.93 2.27
CA VAL A 50 -19.57 5.89 1.38
C VAL A 50 -21.10 5.87 1.43
N SER A 51 -21.72 5.96 2.61
CA SER A 51 -23.18 6.05 2.74
C SER A 51 -23.74 7.32 2.12
N SER A 52 -23.11 8.48 2.37
CA SER A 52 -23.58 9.75 1.81
C SER A 52 -23.49 9.76 0.29
N LEU A 53 -22.38 9.24 -0.26
CA LEU A 53 -22.21 9.13 -1.71
C LEU A 53 -23.23 8.16 -2.33
N ALA A 54 -23.50 7.03 -1.69
CA ALA A 54 -24.45 6.04 -2.18
C ALA A 54 -25.90 6.52 -2.14
N ARG A 55 -26.29 7.29 -1.10
CA ARG A 55 -27.68 7.73 -0.89
C ARG A 55 -27.99 9.10 -1.51
N PHE A 56 -27.05 10.03 -1.41
CA PHE A 56 -27.26 11.44 -1.70
C PHE A 56 -26.37 11.96 -2.84
N GLY A 57 -25.35 11.19 -3.24
CA GLY A 57 -24.44 11.58 -4.31
C GLY A 57 -23.45 12.67 -3.93
N ASP A 58 -23.19 12.88 -2.64
CA ASP A 58 -22.21 13.84 -2.13
C ASP A 58 -21.12 13.16 -1.26
N LEU A 59 -20.07 13.90 -0.92
CA LEU A 59 -18.95 13.41 -0.11
C LEU A 59 -18.96 13.98 1.31
N ARG A 60 -20.16 14.31 1.80
CA ARG A 60 -20.34 14.88 3.14
C ARG A 60 -20.37 13.79 4.19
N ARG A 61 -20.05 14.19 5.42
CA ARG A 61 -20.04 13.33 6.60
C ARG A 61 -21.33 13.54 7.38
N ASP A 62 -22.32 12.68 7.20
CA ASP A 62 -23.64 12.78 7.82
C ASP A 62 -23.75 11.98 9.12
N GLU A 63 -23.33 10.72 9.13
CA GLU A 63 -23.37 9.82 10.29
C GLU A 63 -22.30 10.17 11.35
N SER A 64 -21.16 10.74 10.96
CA SER A 64 -20.06 11.11 11.85
C SER A 64 -20.04 12.59 12.26
N PHE A 65 -21.17 13.30 12.10
CA PHE A 65 -21.30 14.74 12.41
C PHE A 65 -20.72 15.14 13.78
N TYR A 66 -20.92 14.31 14.81
CA TYR A 66 -20.43 14.57 16.17
C TYR A 66 -18.90 14.59 16.29
N HIS A 67 -18.16 13.95 15.36
CA HIS A 67 -16.69 13.90 15.34
C HIS A 67 -16.04 15.08 14.59
N GLY A 68 -16.82 16.01 14.03
CA GLY A 68 -16.24 17.18 13.39
C GLY A 68 -17.29 18.11 12.81
N GLN A 69 -18.01 18.77 13.71
CA GLN A 69 -19.00 19.78 13.37
C GLN A 69 -18.34 20.96 12.66
N LYS A 70 -18.95 21.42 11.57
CA LYS A 70 -18.56 22.66 10.91
C LYS A 70 -19.18 23.82 11.67
N PHE A 71 -18.44 24.39 12.62
CA PHE A 71 -18.91 25.54 13.43
C PHE A 71 -18.92 26.86 12.64
N GLN A 72 -18.19 26.93 11.52
CA GLN A 72 -18.16 28.07 10.62
C GLN A 72 -18.64 27.62 9.24
N PHE A 73 -19.84 28.05 8.86
CA PHE A 73 -20.46 27.73 7.57
C PHE A 73 -20.79 29.01 6.82
N SER A 74 -20.64 28.95 5.50
CA SER A 74 -20.98 30.04 4.57
C SER A 74 -22.48 30.04 4.30
N ALA A 75 -23.03 31.16 3.82
CA ALA A 75 -24.42 31.21 3.37
C ALA A 75 -24.73 30.22 2.22
N ASP A 76 -23.69 29.80 1.49
CA ASP A 76 -23.78 28.82 0.40
C ASP A 76 -23.80 27.35 0.88
N ASP A 77 -23.49 27.09 2.16
CA ASP A 77 -23.51 25.73 2.70
C ASP A 77 -24.95 25.28 2.97
N GLN A 78 -25.43 24.28 2.22
CA GLN A 78 -26.78 23.74 2.39
C GLN A 78 -26.99 23.07 3.76
N TYR A 79 -25.94 22.46 4.32
CA TYR A 79 -25.95 21.79 5.61
C TYR A 79 -24.64 22.07 6.36
N PRO A 80 -24.64 22.06 7.71
CA PRO A 80 -23.42 22.23 8.51
C PRO A 80 -22.54 20.95 8.53
N LEU A 81 -22.57 20.16 7.45
CA LEU A 81 -21.78 18.95 7.32
C LEU A 81 -20.40 19.30 6.77
N LYS A 82 -19.40 18.57 7.23
CA LYS A 82 -18.02 18.73 6.77
C LYS A 82 -17.74 17.72 5.67
N ASP A 83 -17.21 18.18 4.55
CA ASP A 83 -16.76 17.30 3.47
C ASP A 83 -15.62 16.40 3.94
N LEU A 84 -15.44 15.29 3.24
CA LEU A 84 -14.22 14.49 3.37
C LEU A 84 -13.02 15.32 2.91
N ASN A 85 -12.37 16.02 3.84
CA ASN A 85 -11.17 16.80 3.56
C ASN A 85 -9.92 15.90 3.47
N ILE A 86 -10.06 14.77 2.76
CA ILE A 86 -9.02 13.77 2.59
C ILE A 86 -8.84 13.53 1.11
N SER A 87 -7.69 13.96 0.59
CA SER A 87 -7.32 13.76 -0.80
C SER A 87 -7.20 12.28 -1.16
N GLY A 88 -7.85 11.86 -2.25
CA GLY A 88 -7.83 10.48 -2.75
C GLY A 88 -9.16 9.72 -2.55
N GLU A 89 -10.24 10.26 -3.13
CA GLU A 89 -11.62 9.81 -2.96
C GLU A 89 -11.93 8.47 -3.67
N LEU A 90 -11.02 7.98 -4.53
CA LEU A 90 -11.27 6.78 -5.32
C LEU A 90 -11.59 5.55 -4.44
N SER A 91 -11.01 5.49 -3.24
CA SER A 91 -11.31 4.44 -2.27
C SER A 91 -12.79 4.39 -1.87
N VAL A 92 -13.42 5.55 -1.66
CA VAL A 92 -14.85 5.68 -1.36
C VAL A 92 -15.67 5.22 -2.56
N HIS A 93 -15.37 5.75 -3.75
CA HIS A 93 -16.11 5.39 -4.98
C HIS A 93 -16.07 3.88 -5.27
N LEU A 94 -14.93 3.23 -5.02
CA LEU A 94 -14.78 1.79 -5.23
C LEU A 94 -15.52 0.94 -4.18
N ALA A 95 -15.86 1.50 -3.02
CA ALA A 95 -16.59 0.82 -1.96
C ALA A 95 -18.12 0.94 -2.11
N VAL A 96 -18.63 1.98 -2.81
CA VAL A 96 -20.07 2.19 -3.06
C VAL A 96 -20.80 0.96 -3.63
N PRO A 97 -20.24 0.19 -4.59
CA PRO A 97 -20.91 -1.02 -5.07
C PRO A 97 -21.20 -2.06 -3.98
N LEU A 98 -20.31 -2.19 -2.98
CA LEU A 98 -20.53 -3.09 -1.84
C LEU A 98 -21.61 -2.55 -0.91
N TYR A 99 -21.70 -1.23 -0.76
CA TYR A 99 -22.78 -0.59 0.00
C TYR A 99 -24.14 -0.90 -0.64
N HIS A 100 -24.30 -0.65 -1.94
CA HIS A 100 -25.54 -0.94 -2.66
C HIS A 100 -25.88 -2.43 -2.66
N LEU A 101 -24.88 -3.31 -2.75
CA LEU A 101 -25.10 -4.75 -2.62
C LEU A 101 -25.66 -5.11 -1.24
N GLY A 102 -25.11 -4.51 -0.17
CA GLY A 102 -25.60 -4.72 1.18
C GLY A 102 -27.05 -4.25 1.34
N ASP A 103 -27.34 -3.05 0.84
CA ASP A 103 -28.67 -2.46 0.87
C ASP A 103 -29.71 -3.28 0.08
N ALA A 104 -29.38 -3.66 -1.15
CA ALA A 104 -30.27 -4.43 -2.03
C ALA A 104 -30.58 -5.84 -1.50
N LEU A 105 -29.65 -6.44 -0.75
CA LEU A 105 -29.81 -7.79 -0.18
C LEU A 105 -30.30 -7.77 1.28
N GLY A 106 -30.48 -6.59 1.88
CA GLY A 106 -30.84 -6.47 3.30
C GLY A 106 -29.76 -7.00 4.25
N LEU A 107 -28.49 -6.96 3.84
CA LEU A 107 -27.35 -7.34 4.66
C LEU A 107 -26.88 -6.15 5.51
N GLY A 108 -26.09 -6.43 6.56
CA GLY A 108 -25.46 -5.35 7.33
C GLY A 108 -24.55 -4.49 6.45
N LEU A 109 -24.85 -3.19 6.34
CA LEU A 109 -24.13 -2.27 5.44
C LEU A 109 -22.64 -2.18 5.78
N VAL A 110 -22.33 -1.95 7.06
CA VAL A 110 -20.94 -1.94 7.58
C VAL A 110 -20.24 -3.25 7.27
N HIS A 111 -20.93 -4.37 7.44
CA HIS A 111 -20.35 -5.69 7.18
C HIS A 111 -19.99 -5.83 5.70
N THR A 112 -20.93 -5.54 4.81
CA THR A 112 -20.72 -5.66 3.37
C THR A 112 -19.60 -4.73 2.88
N VAL A 113 -19.55 -3.49 3.35
CA VAL A 113 -18.47 -2.54 3.01
C VAL A 113 -17.12 -2.99 3.56
N TRP A 114 -17.05 -3.54 4.77
CA TRP A 114 -15.79 -4.03 5.36
C TRP A 114 -15.16 -5.20 4.58
N LEU A 115 -15.90 -5.87 3.68
CA LEU A 115 -15.32 -6.88 2.78
C LEU A 115 -14.36 -6.27 1.74
N PHE A 116 -14.42 -4.96 1.54
CA PHE A 116 -13.57 -4.24 0.59
C PHE A 116 -12.08 -4.53 0.80
N ASN A 117 -11.57 -4.34 2.01
CA ASN A 117 -10.14 -4.50 2.28
C ASN A 117 -9.64 -5.95 2.24
N PRO A 118 -10.35 -6.96 2.78
CA PRO A 118 -10.04 -8.36 2.55
C PRO A 118 -9.99 -8.74 1.07
N ILE A 119 -10.93 -8.26 0.25
CA ILE A 119 -10.96 -8.52 -1.20
C ILE A 119 -9.72 -7.90 -1.87
N LEU A 120 -9.51 -6.60 -1.68
CA LEU A 120 -8.40 -5.89 -2.34
C LEU A 120 -7.04 -6.45 -1.92
N THR A 121 -6.88 -6.76 -0.64
CA THR A 121 -5.67 -7.39 -0.12
C THR A 121 -5.40 -8.75 -0.76
N THR A 122 -6.43 -9.57 -0.91
CA THR A 122 -6.30 -10.87 -1.59
C THR A 122 -5.90 -10.69 -3.05
N LEU A 123 -6.50 -9.71 -3.74
CA LEU A 123 -6.11 -9.37 -5.12
C LEU A 123 -4.65 -8.90 -5.18
N THR A 124 -4.19 -8.09 -4.23
CA THR A 124 -2.78 -7.68 -4.14
C THR A 124 -1.87 -8.90 -4.01
N ALA A 125 -2.24 -9.88 -3.19
CA ALA A 125 -1.47 -11.12 -3.02
C ALA A 125 -1.33 -11.91 -4.33
N ILE A 126 -2.39 -11.95 -5.17
CA ILE A 126 -2.32 -12.55 -6.52
C ILE A 126 -1.29 -11.80 -7.38
N PHE A 127 -1.26 -10.47 -7.33
CA PHE A 127 -0.23 -9.70 -8.02
C PHE A 127 1.18 -9.96 -7.49
N MET A 128 1.35 -10.19 -6.18
CA MET A 128 2.64 -10.61 -5.60
C MET A 128 3.11 -11.96 -6.16
N TYR A 129 2.22 -12.95 -6.26
CA TYR A 129 2.51 -14.21 -6.97
C TYR A 129 2.98 -13.90 -8.40
N GLY A 130 2.24 -13.03 -9.09
CA GLY A 130 2.54 -12.60 -10.45
C GLY A 130 3.88 -11.92 -10.64
N ILE A 131 4.25 -11.02 -9.74
CA ILE A 131 5.53 -10.31 -9.76
C ILE A 131 6.65 -11.33 -9.59
N ALA A 132 6.54 -12.24 -8.62
CA ALA A 132 7.52 -13.29 -8.41
C ALA A 132 7.69 -14.19 -9.65
N ARG A 133 6.58 -14.60 -10.30
CA ARG A 133 6.65 -15.36 -11.56
C ARG A 133 7.27 -14.54 -12.69
N SER A 134 6.99 -13.24 -12.77
CA SER A 134 7.55 -12.34 -13.78
C SER A 134 9.06 -12.12 -13.60
N LEU A 135 9.53 -12.20 -12.35
CA LEU A 135 10.95 -12.23 -11.99
C LEU A 135 11.61 -13.61 -12.16
N LYS A 136 10.89 -14.59 -12.74
CA LYS A 136 11.32 -15.97 -13.04
C LYS A 136 11.55 -16.86 -11.82
N TYR A 137 11.04 -16.48 -10.65
CA TYR A 137 11.02 -17.40 -9.51
C TYR A 137 10.07 -18.57 -9.78
N GLY A 138 10.39 -19.75 -9.26
CA GLY A 138 9.55 -20.95 -9.39
C GLY A 138 8.18 -20.78 -8.72
N ARG A 139 7.21 -21.62 -9.09
CA ARG A 139 5.84 -21.58 -8.56
C ARG A 139 5.80 -21.62 -7.03
N TRP A 140 6.64 -22.45 -6.43
CA TRP A 140 6.70 -22.60 -4.98
C TRP A 140 7.18 -21.32 -4.29
N THR A 141 8.23 -20.69 -4.81
CA THR A 141 8.70 -19.39 -4.32
C THR A 141 7.66 -18.29 -4.52
N SER A 142 6.93 -18.29 -5.63
CA SER A 142 5.84 -17.33 -5.87
C SER A 142 4.65 -17.56 -4.93
N ALA A 143 4.31 -18.81 -4.65
CA ALA A 143 3.29 -19.18 -3.67
C ALA A 143 3.69 -18.71 -2.26
N LEU A 144 4.95 -18.95 -1.87
CA LEU A 144 5.48 -18.42 -0.61
C LEU A 144 5.45 -16.90 -0.57
N ALA A 145 5.81 -16.20 -1.64
CA ALA A 145 5.77 -14.73 -1.67
C ALA A 145 4.34 -14.20 -1.46
N MET A 146 3.35 -14.83 -2.10
CA MET A 146 1.94 -14.52 -1.92
C MET A 146 1.47 -14.75 -0.48
N LEU A 147 1.77 -15.91 0.10
CA LEU A 147 1.38 -16.25 1.47
C LEU A 147 2.12 -15.42 2.51
N ALA A 148 3.42 -15.19 2.35
CA ALA A 148 4.22 -14.38 3.26
C ALA A 148 3.77 -12.92 3.24
N PHE A 149 3.42 -12.38 2.07
CA PHE A 149 2.79 -11.07 1.98
C PHE A 149 1.48 -11.04 2.76
N GLY A 150 0.59 -12.01 2.53
CA GLY A 150 -0.75 -12.00 3.13
C GLY A 150 -0.80 -12.35 4.61
N LEU A 151 0.10 -13.19 5.12
CA LEU A 151 0.04 -13.74 6.49
C LEU A 151 1.18 -13.26 7.40
N CYS A 152 2.26 -12.72 6.82
CA CYS A 152 3.46 -12.34 7.57
C CYS A 152 3.80 -10.85 7.42
N THR A 153 2.79 -10.02 7.15
CA THR A 153 2.90 -8.56 7.12
C THR A 153 1.74 -7.89 7.85
N LEU A 154 1.88 -6.58 8.07
CA LEU A 154 0.84 -5.70 8.62
C LEU A 154 -0.45 -5.68 7.80
N VAL A 155 -0.41 -6.20 6.58
CA VAL A 155 -1.54 -6.25 5.67
C VAL A 155 -2.67 -7.12 6.22
N TRP A 156 -2.38 -8.18 6.97
CA TRP A 156 -3.41 -9.01 7.59
C TRP A 156 -4.24 -8.22 8.63
N PRO A 157 -3.64 -7.57 9.64
CA PRO A 157 -4.39 -6.66 10.50
C PRO A 157 -5.23 -5.62 9.73
N TYR A 158 -4.68 -5.06 8.65
CA TYR A 158 -5.36 -4.06 7.82
C TYR A 158 -6.59 -4.60 7.07
N THR A 159 -6.75 -5.92 6.92
CA THR A 159 -7.99 -6.49 6.34
C THR A 159 -9.19 -6.33 7.26
N LYS A 160 -8.99 -6.01 8.54
CA LYS A 160 -10.08 -5.85 9.52
C LYS A 160 -10.59 -4.41 9.60
N SER A 161 -9.86 -3.49 8.98
CA SER A 161 -10.12 -2.06 8.98
C SER A 161 -10.70 -1.61 7.66
N PHE A 162 -11.39 -0.47 7.63
CA PHE A 162 -11.82 0.20 6.39
C PHE A 162 -10.99 1.45 6.12
N PHE A 163 -9.70 1.24 5.81
CA PHE A 163 -8.77 2.29 5.39
C PHE A 163 -8.59 2.32 3.87
N ARG A 164 -8.12 3.46 3.37
CA ARG A 164 -7.76 3.68 1.95
C ARG A 164 -6.43 3.08 1.50
N ASP A 165 -5.63 2.52 2.41
CA ASP A 165 -4.30 2.01 2.08
C ASP A 165 -4.32 0.73 1.23
N PRO A 166 -5.25 -0.24 1.40
CA PRO A 166 -5.29 -1.42 0.54
C PRO A 166 -5.53 -1.15 -0.96
N PRO A 167 -6.39 -0.19 -1.37
CA PRO A 167 -6.41 0.29 -2.75
C PRO A 167 -5.06 0.81 -3.27
N VAL A 168 -4.33 1.59 -2.45
CA VAL A 168 -2.98 2.08 -2.82
C VAL A 168 -2.03 0.92 -3.06
N MET A 169 -2.04 -0.04 -2.13
CA MET A 169 -1.23 -1.24 -2.18
C MET A 169 -1.54 -2.09 -3.43
N LEU A 170 -2.82 -2.27 -3.75
CA LEU A 170 -3.25 -2.94 -4.98
C LEU A 170 -2.78 -2.18 -6.23
N GLY A 171 -2.94 -0.85 -6.25
CA GLY A 171 -2.46 0.00 -7.34
C GLY A 171 -0.96 -0.16 -7.60
N PHE A 172 -0.14 -0.14 -6.54
CA PHE A 172 1.30 -0.39 -6.66
C PHE A 172 1.62 -1.81 -7.10
N ALA A 173 0.89 -2.83 -6.64
CA ALA A 173 1.10 -4.20 -7.08
C ALA A 173 0.78 -4.39 -8.57
N ILE A 174 -0.31 -3.78 -9.05
CA ILE A 174 -0.67 -3.73 -10.48
C ILE A 174 0.41 -2.98 -11.27
N ALA A 175 0.84 -1.81 -10.78
CA ALA A 175 1.86 -0.98 -11.43
C ALA A 175 3.17 -1.74 -11.60
N LEU A 176 3.65 -2.34 -10.50
CA LEU A 176 4.87 -3.13 -10.46
C LEU A 176 4.79 -4.35 -11.38
N TRP A 177 3.68 -5.09 -11.33
CA TRP A 177 3.47 -6.24 -12.22
C TRP A 177 3.49 -5.84 -13.69
N GLY A 178 2.76 -4.77 -14.06
CA GLY A 178 2.69 -4.24 -15.41
C GLY A 178 4.05 -3.78 -15.93
N PHE A 179 4.78 -2.97 -15.15
CA PHE A 179 6.09 -2.47 -15.58
C PHE A 179 7.13 -3.59 -15.66
N VAL A 180 7.19 -4.52 -14.71
CA VAL A 180 8.11 -5.68 -14.77
C VAL A 180 7.83 -6.52 -16.03
N ARG A 181 6.56 -6.77 -16.37
CA ARG A 181 6.17 -7.47 -17.60
C ARG A 181 6.53 -6.69 -18.86
N TRP A 182 6.26 -5.39 -18.87
CA TRP A 182 6.60 -4.52 -19.98
C TRP A 182 8.11 -4.50 -20.24
N GLN A 183 8.95 -4.57 -19.22
CA GLN A 183 10.40 -4.66 -19.43
C GLN A 183 10.84 -5.95 -20.11
N GLY A 184 10.20 -7.08 -19.79
CA GLY A 184 10.53 -8.39 -20.35
C GLY A 184 9.97 -8.64 -21.76
N GLN A 185 8.78 -8.12 -22.08
CA GLN A 185 8.07 -8.42 -23.33
C GLN A 185 7.91 -7.21 -24.26
N LYS A 186 8.02 -5.98 -23.73
CA LYS A 186 7.86 -4.70 -24.46
C LYS A 186 6.50 -4.48 -25.13
N GLU A 187 5.48 -5.23 -24.72
CA GLU A 187 4.10 -5.02 -25.18
C GLU A 187 3.43 -3.85 -24.47
N TRP A 188 2.76 -2.97 -25.23
CA TRP A 188 2.10 -1.77 -24.71
C TRP A 188 1.00 -2.06 -23.68
N ARG A 189 0.36 -3.23 -23.77
CA ARG A 189 -0.72 -3.65 -22.85
C ARG A 189 -0.23 -3.70 -21.41
N TYR A 190 0.99 -4.17 -21.18
CA TYR A 190 1.56 -4.21 -19.83
C TYR A 190 1.96 -2.83 -19.32
N ALA A 191 2.38 -1.92 -20.21
CA ALA A 191 2.61 -0.52 -19.85
C ALA A 191 1.30 0.15 -19.44
N LEU A 192 0.20 -0.09 -20.18
CA LEU A 192 -1.13 0.41 -19.82
C LEU A 192 -1.58 -0.12 -18.45
N VAL A 193 -1.44 -1.43 -18.20
CA VAL A 193 -1.72 -2.00 -16.87
C VAL A 193 -0.88 -1.32 -15.79
N GLY A 194 0.40 -1.07 -16.07
CA GLY A 194 1.29 -0.32 -15.19
C GLY A 194 0.76 1.07 -14.83
N ILE A 195 0.33 1.82 -15.84
CA ILE A 195 -0.24 3.17 -15.69
C ILE A 195 -1.57 3.14 -14.93
N ILE A 196 -2.45 2.17 -15.20
CA ILE A 196 -3.71 2.00 -14.47
C ILE A 196 -3.42 1.77 -12.98
N GLY A 197 -2.42 0.96 -12.64
CA GLY A 197 -2.00 0.76 -11.26
C GLY A 197 -1.53 2.05 -10.58
N VAL A 198 -0.77 2.89 -11.28
CA VAL A 198 -0.35 4.22 -10.79
C VAL A 198 -1.55 5.12 -10.52
N VAL A 199 -2.47 5.22 -11.48
CA VAL A 199 -3.69 6.05 -11.35
C VAL A 199 -4.54 5.56 -10.18
N LEU A 200 -4.69 4.25 -10.01
CA LEU A 200 -5.39 3.66 -8.87
C LEU A 200 -4.73 4.04 -7.54
N ALA A 201 -3.40 3.96 -7.46
CA ALA A 201 -2.67 4.27 -6.23
C ALA A 201 -2.78 5.76 -5.84
N ILE A 202 -2.52 6.66 -6.79
CA ILE A 202 -2.61 8.11 -6.57
C ILE A 202 -4.05 8.54 -6.31
N GLY A 203 -5.00 7.97 -7.05
CA GLY A 203 -6.43 8.23 -6.90
C GLY A 203 -6.96 7.80 -5.53
N ALA A 204 -6.39 6.76 -4.93
CA ALA A 204 -6.74 6.35 -3.56
C ALA A 204 -6.04 7.19 -2.48
N LYS A 205 -4.85 7.71 -2.76
CA LYS A 205 -4.08 8.54 -1.82
C LYS A 205 -3.05 9.37 -2.56
N LEU A 206 -3.16 10.70 -2.53
CA LEU A 206 -2.21 11.57 -3.25
C LEU A 206 -0.75 11.39 -2.81
N THR A 207 -0.51 11.04 -1.54
CA THR A 207 0.85 10.80 -1.04
C THR A 207 1.49 9.54 -1.66
N ALA A 208 0.72 8.66 -2.29
CA ALA A 208 1.26 7.58 -3.12
C ALA A 208 2.09 8.11 -4.31
N GLY A 209 1.90 9.39 -4.68
CA GLY A 209 2.71 10.08 -5.67
C GLY A 209 4.21 10.12 -5.31
N PHE A 210 4.59 10.03 -4.04
CA PHE A 210 5.99 10.03 -3.65
C PHE A 210 6.74 8.77 -4.12
N ALA A 211 6.06 7.64 -4.32
CA ALA A 211 6.64 6.41 -4.86
C ALA A 211 6.90 6.47 -6.39
N MET A 212 6.41 7.52 -7.08
CA MET A 212 6.51 7.65 -8.54
C MET A 212 7.93 7.58 -9.09
N PRO A 213 8.95 8.22 -8.50
CA PRO A 213 10.33 8.10 -9.00
C PRO A 213 10.81 6.65 -9.07
N GLY A 214 10.45 5.82 -8.08
CA GLY A 214 10.81 4.41 -8.08
C GLY A 214 10.05 3.60 -9.13
N LEU A 215 8.76 3.86 -9.33
CA LEU A 215 7.98 3.26 -10.41
C LEU A 215 8.49 3.68 -11.80
N LEU A 216 8.90 4.94 -11.98
CA LEU A 216 9.50 5.42 -13.22
C LEU A 216 10.83 4.73 -13.53
N ILE A 217 11.66 4.45 -12.52
CA ILE A 217 12.88 3.66 -12.70
C ILE A 217 12.57 2.23 -13.10
N LEU A 218 11.49 1.64 -12.60
CA LEU A 218 11.04 0.31 -13.02
C LEU A 218 10.42 0.30 -14.41
N ALA A 219 9.88 1.43 -14.87
CA ALA A 219 9.35 1.56 -16.21
C ALA A 219 10.51 1.80 -17.22
N LEU A 220 11.41 2.74 -16.93
CA LEU A 220 12.39 3.28 -17.87
C LEU A 220 13.79 2.66 -17.68
N PRO A 221 14.53 2.33 -18.75
CA PRO A 221 15.89 1.81 -18.64
C PRO A 221 16.83 2.81 -17.94
N LEU A 222 17.55 2.36 -16.92
CA LEU A 222 18.46 3.21 -16.14
C LEU A 222 19.63 3.73 -16.99
N PRO A 223 19.98 5.03 -16.90
CA PRO A 223 21.17 5.57 -17.52
C PRO A 223 22.45 4.98 -16.92
N ALA A 224 23.48 4.81 -17.75
CA ALA A 224 24.72 4.10 -17.40
C ALA A 224 25.49 4.71 -16.20
N VAL A 225 25.25 5.99 -15.89
CA VAL A 225 25.86 6.71 -14.76
C VAL A 225 25.41 6.15 -13.41
N VAL A 226 24.13 5.76 -13.29
CA VAL A 226 23.55 5.18 -12.06
C VAL A 226 24.11 3.78 -11.78
N ARG A 227 24.66 3.09 -12.80
CA ARG A 227 25.25 1.75 -12.67
C ARG A 227 26.64 1.73 -12.03
N ARG A 228 27.36 2.86 -11.95
CA ARG A 228 28.75 2.90 -11.47
C ARG A 228 28.91 3.26 -10.00
N VAL A 229 27.91 3.91 -9.39
CA VAL A 229 28.01 4.30 -7.98
C VAL A 229 27.66 3.09 -7.11
N ASN A 230 28.46 2.84 -6.06
CA ASN A 230 28.19 1.78 -5.09
C ASN A 230 27.09 2.22 -4.11
N VAL A 231 25.91 2.50 -4.66
CA VAL A 231 24.82 3.15 -3.92
C VAL A 231 24.22 2.25 -2.86
N GLN A 232 24.49 0.94 -2.88
CA GLN A 232 24.17 0.09 -1.75
C GLN A 232 24.86 0.55 -0.46
N ARG A 233 26.15 0.95 -0.54
CA ARG A 233 26.86 1.47 0.64
C ARG A 233 26.33 2.85 1.04
N VAL A 234 25.98 3.68 0.06
CA VAL A 234 25.41 5.02 0.31
C VAL A 234 24.02 4.92 0.92
N LEU A 235 23.14 4.05 0.41
CA LEU A 235 21.79 3.83 0.92
C LEU A 235 21.80 3.06 2.23
N LEU A 236 22.66 2.05 2.40
CA LEU A 236 22.83 1.40 3.69
C LEU A 236 23.34 2.43 4.72
N GLY A 237 24.31 3.26 4.34
CA GLY A 237 24.78 4.37 5.16
C GLY A 237 23.69 5.37 5.48
N LEU A 238 22.86 5.74 4.51
CA LEU A 238 21.73 6.65 4.69
C LEU A 238 20.63 6.04 5.56
N LEU A 239 20.30 4.76 5.37
CA LEU A 239 19.31 4.05 6.18
C LEU A 239 19.79 3.91 7.63
N ILE A 240 21.07 3.57 7.83
CA ILE A 240 21.70 3.57 9.16
C ILE A 240 21.69 4.97 9.77
N ALA A 241 22.03 6.01 9.01
CA ALA A 241 22.05 7.39 9.48
C ALA A 241 20.63 7.87 9.85
N VAL A 242 19.63 7.62 9.01
CA VAL A 242 18.22 7.92 9.28
C VAL A 242 17.75 7.18 10.52
N PHE A 243 18.03 5.87 10.63
CA PHE A 243 17.67 5.08 11.79
C PHE A 243 18.33 5.62 13.08
N ALA A 244 19.61 5.99 13.02
CA ALA A 244 20.33 6.59 14.14
C ALA A 244 19.73 7.95 14.53
N ILE A 245 19.42 8.81 13.56
CA ILE A 245 18.76 10.11 13.78
C ILE A 245 17.39 9.91 14.44
N LEU A 246 16.56 9.03 13.89
CA LEU A 246 15.24 8.74 14.46
C LEU A 246 15.35 8.19 15.88
N THR A 247 16.35 7.34 16.14
CA THR A 247 16.63 6.83 17.49
C THR A 247 17.00 7.95 18.46
N VAL A 248 17.89 8.86 18.05
CA VAL A 248 18.25 10.04 18.85
C VAL A 248 17.01 10.89 19.12
N LEU A 249 16.16 11.14 18.12
CA LEU A 249 14.91 11.89 18.29
C LEU A 249 13.93 11.20 19.26
N VAL A 250 13.87 9.87 19.27
CA VAL A 250 13.00 9.14 20.20
C VAL A 250 13.46 9.29 21.66
N TYR A 251 14.77 9.20 21.91
CA TYR A 251 15.33 9.18 23.27
C TYR A 251 15.79 10.56 23.79
N ASN A 252 15.97 11.55 22.92
CA ASN A 252 16.36 12.91 23.30
C ASN A 252 15.20 13.89 23.11
N GLU A 253 14.53 14.20 24.22
CA GLU A 253 13.36 15.07 24.24
C GLU A 253 13.65 16.51 23.80
N ALA A 254 14.81 17.06 24.17
CA ALA A 254 15.18 18.42 23.78
C ALA A 254 15.36 18.54 22.26
N LEU A 255 16.04 17.57 21.64
CA LEU A 255 16.21 17.52 20.19
C LEU A 255 14.89 17.25 19.46
N PHE A 256 14.03 16.38 20.01
CA PHE A 256 12.70 16.15 19.47
C PHE A 256 11.86 17.41 19.48
N ASN A 257 11.79 18.11 20.62
CA ASN A 257 11.02 19.35 20.76
C ASN A 257 11.55 20.46 19.84
N ALA A 258 12.88 20.56 19.69
CA ALA A 258 13.49 21.49 18.74
C ALA A 258 13.08 21.18 17.29
N ALA A 259 13.17 19.91 16.86
CA ALA A 259 12.75 19.49 15.53
C ALA A 259 11.23 19.67 15.31
N ALA A 260 10.43 19.31 16.31
CA ALA A 260 8.98 19.43 16.31
C ALA A 260 8.51 20.89 16.19
N SER A 261 9.21 21.83 16.83
CA SER A 261 8.90 23.26 16.76
C SER A 261 9.02 23.87 15.35
N LEU A 262 9.77 23.19 14.47
CA LEU A 262 9.94 23.60 13.06
C LEU A 262 8.83 23.06 12.16
N LEU A 263 8.00 22.13 12.64
CA LEU A 263 6.94 21.51 11.86
C LEU A 263 5.63 22.29 12.06
N PRO A 264 4.87 22.57 10.98
CA PRO A 264 3.61 23.31 11.05
C PRO A 264 2.43 22.42 11.51
N PHE A 265 2.69 21.28 12.13
CA PHE A 265 1.70 20.26 12.46
C PHE A 265 1.80 19.83 13.92
N ASP A 266 0.69 19.33 14.48
CA ASP A 266 0.67 18.78 15.84
C ASP A 266 1.56 17.53 15.92
N THR A 267 2.52 17.57 16.84
CA THR A 267 3.52 16.51 17.06
C THR A 267 3.33 15.77 18.38
N THR A 268 2.22 16.03 19.09
CA THR A 268 1.92 15.50 20.44
C THR A 268 2.15 13.99 20.53
N TYR A 269 1.74 13.23 19.51
CA TYR A 269 1.86 11.77 19.49
C TYR A 269 3.02 11.24 18.64
N SER A 270 3.77 12.11 17.97
CA SER A 270 4.80 11.70 16.99
C SER A 270 5.95 10.95 17.64
N ARG A 271 6.37 11.31 18.86
CA ARG A 271 7.42 10.59 19.60
C ARG A 271 6.99 9.19 19.99
N ILE A 272 5.75 9.04 20.48
CA ILE A 272 5.15 7.74 20.85
C ILE A 272 5.01 6.87 19.61
N ALA A 273 4.56 7.45 18.49
CA ALA A 273 4.47 6.75 17.21
C ALA A 273 5.84 6.27 16.73
N LEU A 274 6.87 7.14 16.74
CA LEU A 274 8.24 6.77 16.35
C LEU A 274 8.79 5.63 17.22
N HIS A 275 8.63 5.73 18.55
CA HIS A 275 9.06 4.65 19.45
C HIS A 275 8.32 3.34 19.14
N SER A 276 7.01 3.42 18.89
CA SER A 276 6.19 2.24 18.58
C SER A 276 6.63 1.58 17.27
N TYR A 277 6.84 2.36 16.20
CA TYR A 277 7.26 1.82 14.90
C TYR A 277 8.68 1.24 14.89
N LEU A 278 9.59 1.74 15.74
CA LEU A 278 10.98 1.28 15.77
C LEU A 278 11.22 0.14 16.76
N TYR A 279 10.62 0.20 17.95
CA TYR A 279 11.02 -0.63 19.08
C TYR A 279 9.90 -1.50 19.68
N SER A 280 8.62 -1.19 19.44
CA SER A 280 7.54 -1.99 20.02
C SER A 280 7.44 -3.37 19.37
N LEU A 281 7.40 -4.45 20.15
CA LEU A 281 7.19 -5.79 19.62
C LEU A 281 5.88 -5.93 18.82
N GLY A 282 4.81 -5.25 19.26
CA GLY A 282 3.49 -5.32 18.62
C GLY A 282 3.22 -4.21 17.58
N GLY A 283 3.98 -3.11 17.64
CA GLY A 283 3.79 -1.94 16.76
C GLY A 283 4.91 -1.70 15.75
N SER A 284 6.06 -2.36 15.92
CA SER A 284 7.20 -2.12 15.04
C SER A 284 7.04 -2.81 13.70
N ILE A 285 7.72 -2.25 12.70
CA ILE A 285 7.85 -2.88 11.38
C ILE A 285 8.50 -4.27 11.46
N TRP A 286 9.30 -4.52 12.50
CA TRP A 286 10.00 -5.79 12.71
C TRP A 286 9.06 -6.88 13.21
N GLY A 287 8.20 -6.54 14.17
CA GLY A 287 7.23 -7.48 14.74
C GLY A 287 6.03 -7.70 13.82
N THR A 288 5.53 -6.63 13.19
CA THR A 288 4.33 -6.70 12.34
C THR A 288 4.63 -7.17 10.91
N SER A 289 5.86 -6.98 10.42
CA SER A 289 6.25 -7.35 9.04
C SER A 289 7.66 -7.93 8.96
N PRO A 290 7.94 -9.06 9.64
CA PRO A 290 9.28 -9.66 9.70
C PRO A 290 9.84 -10.03 8.32
N ILE A 291 8.98 -10.29 7.33
CA ILE A 291 9.40 -10.57 5.95
C ILE A 291 10.13 -9.39 5.28
N LEU A 292 9.94 -8.16 5.75
CA LEU A 292 10.67 -6.99 5.24
C LEU A 292 12.17 -7.07 5.52
N ILE A 293 12.57 -7.72 6.63
CA ILE A 293 13.98 -7.99 6.94
C ILE A 293 14.59 -8.89 5.85
N LEU A 294 13.85 -9.93 5.42
CA LEU A 294 14.26 -10.79 4.31
C LEU A 294 14.33 -10.01 2.99
N GLY A 295 13.48 -9.00 2.81
CA GLY A 295 13.56 -8.04 1.70
C GLY A 295 14.91 -7.31 1.63
N LEU A 296 15.49 -6.92 2.76
CA LEU A 296 16.82 -6.28 2.82
C LEU A 296 17.93 -7.23 2.32
N PHE A 297 17.86 -8.51 2.69
CA PHE A 297 18.78 -9.52 2.13
C PHE A 297 18.54 -9.73 0.64
N GLY A 298 17.27 -9.68 0.20
CA GLY A 298 16.89 -9.73 -1.21
C GLY A 298 17.53 -8.61 -2.05
N ILE A 299 17.63 -7.39 -1.51
CA ILE A 299 18.34 -6.26 -2.15
C ILE A 299 19.82 -6.59 -2.35
N GLY A 300 20.48 -7.14 -1.32
CA GLY A 300 21.88 -7.58 -1.41
C GLY A 300 22.09 -8.67 -2.46
N TYR A 301 21.17 -9.64 -2.52
CA TYR A 301 21.19 -10.70 -3.52
C TYR A 301 20.96 -10.18 -4.95
N GLY A 302 19.96 -9.31 -5.14
CA GLY A 302 19.65 -8.69 -6.44
C GLY A 302 20.81 -7.89 -7.03
N TYR A 303 21.60 -7.25 -6.17
CA TYR A 303 22.84 -6.58 -6.59
C TYR A 303 23.90 -7.55 -7.08
N ARG A 304 24.13 -8.66 -6.37
CA ARG A 304 25.07 -9.71 -6.84
C ARG A 304 24.64 -10.28 -8.20
N GLN A 305 23.33 -10.39 -8.42
CA GLN A 305 22.73 -10.85 -9.69
C GLN A 305 22.64 -9.77 -10.78
N ARG A 306 23.23 -8.57 -10.57
CA ARG A 306 23.20 -7.44 -11.50
C ARG A 306 21.79 -6.92 -11.87
N GLN A 307 20.79 -7.19 -11.02
CA GLN A 307 19.41 -6.71 -11.18
C GLN A 307 19.22 -5.30 -10.61
N MET A 308 20.15 -4.38 -10.95
CA MET A 308 20.23 -3.05 -10.33
C MET A 308 18.93 -2.27 -10.47
N GLN A 309 18.25 -2.40 -11.61
CA GLN A 309 17.03 -1.67 -11.88
C GLN A 309 15.88 -2.02 -10.92
N THR A 310 15.69 -3.31 -10.64
CA THR A 310 14.71 -3.78 -9.67
C THR A 310 15.06 -3.31 -8.26
N VAL A 311 16.34 -3.38 -7.90
CA VAL A 311 16.84 -2.89 -6.61
C VAL A 311 16.56 -1.40 -6.44
N TRP A 312 16.90 -0.59 -7.44
CA TRP A 312 16.71 0.86 -7.42
C TRP A 312 15.25 1.27 -7.37
N GLY A 313 14.43 0.61 -8.19
CA GLY A 313 13.00 0.86 -8.22
C GLY A 313 12.34 0.63 -6.87
N ILE A 314 12.62 -0.52 -6.25
CA ILE A 314 12.07 -0.85 -4.93
C ILE A 314 12.56 0.12 -3.85
N LEU A 315 13.86 0.47 -3.86
CA LEU A 315 14.42 1.39 -2.86
C LEU A 315 13.78 2.78 -2.94
N LEU A 316 13.58 3.32 -4.14
CA LEU A 316 12.92 4.61 -4.29
C LEU A 316 11.42 4.58 -3.98
N ILE A 317 10.75 3.45 -4.19
CA ILE A 317 9.34 3.27 -3.74
C ILE A 317 9.26 3.28 -2.21
N VAL A 318 10.26 2.72 -1.52
CA VAL A 318 10.28 2.71 -0.04
C VAL A 318 10.66 4.06 0.55
N LEU A 319 11.49 4.84 -0.16
CA LEU A 319 11.96 6.15 0.31
C LEU A 319 11.00 7.30 -0.01
N GLY A 320 10.14 7.14 -1.01
CA GLY A 320 9.13 8.12 -1.39
C GLY A 320 7.80 7.82 -0.72
#